data_AF-A0A9C7PNU4-F1
#
_entry.id   AF-A0A9C7PNU4-F1
#
_cell.length_a   1.000
_cell.length_b   1.000
_cell.length_c   1.000
_cell.angle_alpha   90.00
_cell.angle_beta   90.00
_cell.angle_gamma   90.00
#
_symmetry.space_group_name_H-M   'P 1'
#
loop_
_entity.id
_entity.type
_entity.pdbx_description
1 polymer ?
#
loop_
_entity_poly.entity_id
_entity_poly.type
_entity_poly.pdbx_seq_one_letter_code
_entity_poly.pdbx_strand_id
1 'polypeptide(L)' 'MAGETHEYTDMYPGMSKTARDEGFDEIADWFETLAKAERSHANRFQKALDSLGD' A
#
# COMPACT_ATOMS: atom_id res chain seq x y z
N MET A 1 -2.76 -9.60 -7.04
CA MET A 1 -3.52 -8.37 -6.67
C MET A 1 -4.07 -8.40 -5.24
N ALA A 2 -4.49 -9.54 -4.70
CA ALA A 2 -5.06 -9.60 -3.33
C ALA A 2 -4.08 -9.16 -2.23
N GLY A 3 -2.79 -9.52 -2.34
CA GLY A 3 -1.74 -9.09 -1.39
C GLY A 3 -1.54 -7.57 -1.41
N GLU A 4 -1.15 -7.03 -2.57
CA GLU A 4 -1.00 -5.58 -2.82
C GLU A 4 -2.20 -4.75 -2.35
N THR A 5 -3.43 -5.23 -2.60
CA THR A 5 -4.64 -4.53 -2.17
C THR A 5 -4.75 -4.48 -0.66
N HIS A 6 -4.52 -5.61 0.02
CA HIS A 6 -4.52 -5.66 1.48
C HIS A 6 -3.44 -4.74 2.09
N GLU A 7 -2.28 -4.66 1.44
CA GLU A 7 -1.16 -3.83 1.89
C GLU A 7 -1.48 -2.33 1.87
N TYR A 8 -2.02 -1.80 0.76
CA TYR A 8 -2.32 -0.36 0.68
C TYR A 8 -3.65 0.06 1.33
N THR A 9 -4.63 -0.84 1.49
CA THR A 9 -5.94 -0.48 2.07
C THR A 9 -6.00 -0.64 3.59
N ASP A 10 -5.19 -1.54 4.15
CA ASP A 10 -5.36 -1.97 5.55
C ASP A 10 -4.02 -2.03 6.30
N MET A 11 -3.07 -2.83 5.82
CA MET A 11 -1.82 -3.10 6.55
C MET A 11 -0.99 -1.84 6.80
N TYR A 12 -0.57 -1.13 5.75
CA TYR A 12 0.27 0.06 5.89
C TYR A 12 -0.44 1.25 6.56
N PRO A 13 -1.74 1.53 6.29
CA PRO A 13 -2.50 2.50 7.08
C PRO A 13 -2.54 2.16 8.58
N GLY A 14 -2.77 0.89 8.93
CA GLY A 14 -2.76 0.42 10.32
C GLY A 14 -1.39 0.60 10.99
N MET A 15 -0.31 0.22 10.29
CA MET A 15 1.06 0.39 10.78
C MET A 15 1.44 1.86 10.96
N SER A 16 1.05 2.74 10.02
CA SER A 16 1.26 4.18 10.14
C SER A 16 0.54 4.75 11.37
N LYS A 17 -0.73 4.36 11.59
CA LYS A 17 -1.49 4.77 12.77
C LYS A 17 -0.79 4.33 14.07
N THR A 18 -0.38 3.07 14.17
CA THR A 18 0.33 2.57 15.35
C THR A 18 1.64 3.34 15.58
N ALA A 19 2.41 3.60 14.51
CA ALA A 19 3.64 4.38 14.62
C ALA A 19 3.40 5.82 15.13
N ARG A 20 2.32 6.48 14.70
CA ARG A 20 1.92 7.79 15.26
C ARG A 20 1.55 7.69 16.73
N ASP A 21 0.75 6.69 17.10
CA ASP A 21 0.30 6.49 18.48
C ASP A 21 1.50 6.23 19.43
N GLU A 22 2.57 5.60 18.93
CA GLU A 22 3.81 5.34 19.66
C GLU A 22 4.85 6.49 19.58
N GLY A 23 4.56 7.55 18.83
CA GLY A 23 5.44 8.73 18.70
C GLY A 23 6.56 8.60 17.67
N PHE A 24 6.47 7.63 16.75
CA PHE A 24 7.43 7.41 15.67
C PHE A 24 6.98 8.07 14.36
N ASP A 25 6.98 9.41 14.33
CA ASP A 25 6.45 10.18 13.19
C ASP A 25 7.13 9.88 11.85
N GLU A 26 8.45 9.75 11.84
CA GLU A 26 9.20 9.44 10.61
C GLU A 26 8.86 8.04 10.07
N ILE A 27 8.64 7.06 10.96
CA ILE A 27 8.25 5.70 10.56
C ILE A 27 6.83 5.70 10.00
N ALA A 28 5.93 6.48 10.59
CA ALA A 28 4.57 6.64 10.09
C ALA A 28 4.56 7.21 8.65
N ASP A 29 5.39 8.22 8.38
CA ASP A 29 5.55 8.80 7.03
C ASP A 29 6.08 7.77 6.02
N TRP A 30 6.99 6.90 6.47
CA TRP A 30 7.49 5.79 5.65
C TRP A 30 6.39 4.79 5.30
N PHE A 31 5.55 4.40 6.27
CA PHE A 31 4.42 3.50 6.00
C PHE A 31 3.39 4.10 5.03
N GLU A 32 3.11 5.40 5.12
CA GLU A 32 2.24 6.08 4.16
C GLU A 32 2.84 6.09 2.74
N THR A 33 4.17 6.20 2.65
CA THR A 33 4.90 6.14 1.38
C THR A 33 4.83 4.74 0.76
N LEU A 34 4.98 3.69 1.57
CA LEU A 34 4.84 2.30 1.14
C LEU A 34 3.42 2.00 0.65
N ALA A 35 2.37 2.46 1.37
CA ALA A 35 0.98 2.30 0.92
C ALA A 35 0.76 2.90 -0.50
N LYS A 36 1.37 4.04 -0.80
CA LYS A 36 1.28 4.66 -2.14
C LYS A 36 2.00 3.83 -3.21
N ALA A 37 3.13 3.21 -2.87
CA ALA A 37 3.87 2.34 -3.77
C ALA A 37 3.06 1.07 -4.14
N GLU A 38 2.49 0.38 -3.15
CA GLU A 38 1.71 -0.84 -3.41
C GLU A 38 0.40 -0.55 -4.18
N ARG A 39 -0.21 0.62 -3.97
CA ARG A 39 -1.32 1.06 -4.83
C ARG A 39 -0.90 1.20 -6.30
N SER A 40 0.32 1.67 -6.55
CA SER A 40 0.88 1.76 -7.91
C SER A 40 1.12 0.37 -8.51
N HIS A 41 1.65 -0.57 -7.74
CA HIS A 41 1.84 -1.96 -8.14
C HIS A 41 0.51 -2.64 -8.47
N ALA A 42 -0.50 -2.54 -7.59
CA ALA A 42 -1.84 -3.07 -7.83
C ALA A 42 -2.43 -2.56 -9.16
N ASN A 43 -2.34 -1.25 -9.40
CA ASN A 43 -2.83 -0.63 -10.64
C ASN A 43 -2.08 -1.15 -11.88
N ARG A 44 -0.76 -1.34 -11.80
CA ARG A 44 0.05 -1.86 -12.92
C ARG A 44 -0.28 -3.32 -13.22
N PHE A 45 -0.47 -4.14 -12.19
CA PHE A 45 -0.87 -5.54 -12.37
C PHE A 45 -2.26 -5.67 -12.97
N GLN A 46 -3.23 -4.84 -12.53
CA GLN A 46 -4.56 -4.82 -13.13
C GLN A 46 -4.48 -4.49 -14.63
N LYS A 47 -3.75 -3.43 -15.00
CA LYS A 47 -3.56 -3.06 -16.42
C LYS A 47 -2.93 -4.17 -17.25
N ALA A 48 -1.94 -4.88 -16.69
CA ALA A 48 -1.29 -5.99 -17.37
C ALA A 48 -2.25 -7.17 -17.58
N LEU A 49 -3.07 -7.49 -16.58
CA LEU A 49 -4.11 -8.53 -16.71
C LEU A 49 -5.16 -8.15 -17.76
N ASP A 50 -5.62 -6.89 -17.76
CA ASP A 50 -6.58 -6.40 -18.75
C ASP A 50 -6.03 -6.55 -20.17
N SER A 51 -4.73 -6.26 -20.38
CA SER A 51 -4.08 -6.41 -21.69
C SER A 51 -3.82 -7.86 -22.15
N LEU A 52 -3.99 -8.85 -21.27
CA LEU A 52 -3.87 -10.28 -21.61
C LEU A 52 -5.23 -10.91 -21.95
N GLY A 53 -6.34 -10.20 -21.71
CA GLY A 53 -7.70 -10.64 -22.02
C GLY A 53 -8.20 -10.22 -23.40
N ASP A 54 -7.38 -9.47 -24.16
CA ASP A 54 -7.56 -9.12 -25.58
C ASP A 54 -6.74 -10.05 -26.49
#